data_AF-A0A9X0D0D3-F1
#
_entry.id   AF-A0A9X0D0D3-F1
#
_cell.length_a   1.000
_cell.length_b   1.000
_cell.length_c   1.000
_cell.angle_alpha   90.00
_cell.angle_beta   90.00
_cell.angle_gamma   90.00
#
_symmetry.space_group_name_H-M   'P 1'
#
loop_
_entity.id
_entity.type
_entity.pdbx_description
1 polymer ?
#
loop_
_entity_poly.entity_id
_entity_poly.type
_entity_poly.pdbx_seq_one_letter_code
_entity_poly.pdbx_strand_id
1 'polypeptide(L)'
;MASCEGKKGSWIRKTKFYEGLQASNFKEMVEMAGLCNICTENGAENFAKLDTLLANIEELWHKHNTTDCPIPDLTLRAKKYKGYLLSDFINHLEVHSQCATHCMRWYLSPEPACPSNEHPHSCHSCNERWSLISDIKHATVCLNVKESEKTTIQQQLAQIEDSLNLYISHLVRGKYQRNQFLNQINNLRKGETIISRLHDEVTISTFT
;
A
#
# COMPACT_ATOMS: atom_id res chain seq x y z
N MET A 1 33.94 -39.95 -41.51
CA MET A 1 34.37 -38.95 -40.50
C MET A 1 33.18 -38.04 -40.25
N ALA A 2 32.60 -37.87 -39.07
CA ALA A 2 32.83 -38.41 -37.75
C ALA A 2 31.45 -38.60 -37.07
N SER A 3 31.37 -39.60 -36.20
CA SER A 3 30.22 -39.98 -35.39
C SER A 3 30.08 -39.06 -34.17
N CYS A 4 28.84 -38.70 -33.83
CA CYS A 4 28.52 -38.09 -32.53
C CYS A 4 27.90 -39.17 -31.63
N GLU A 5 28.72 -39.73 -30.72
CA GLU A 5 28.22 -40.52 -29.59
C GLU A 5 28.73 -39.95 -28.26
N GLY A 6 27.76 -39.45 -27.47
CA GLY A 6 27.59 -39.71 -26.04
C GLY A 6 28.67 -39.31 -25.03
N LYS A 7 28.31 -38.39 -24.12
CA LYS A 7 28.18 -38.71 -22.68
C LYS A 7 27.61 -37.56 -21.83
N LYS A 8 26.48 -37.90 -21.20
CA LYS A 8 26.13 -37.75 -19.77
C LYS A 8 26.32 -36.39 -19.06
N GLY A 9 25.17 -35.85 -18.67
CA GLY A 9 24.91 -35.58 -17.25
C GLY A 9 25.33 -34.21 -16.74
N SER A 10 24.43 -33.26 -16.90
CA SER A 10 24.35 -32.00 -16.17
C SER A 10 24.64 -32.17 -14.68
N TRP A 11 25.73 -31.55 -14.20
CA TRP A 11 25.86 -31.21 -12.78
C TRP A 11 25.29 -29.81 -12.59
N ILE A 12 23.97 -29.73 -12.48
CA ILE A 12 23.29 -28.61 -11.81
C ILE A 12 23.90 -28.51 -10.42
N ARG A 13 24.73 -27.48 -10.17
CA ARG A 13 25.09 -27.08 -8.81
C ARG A 13 23.80 -26.63 -8.13
N LYS A 14 23.24 -27.53 -7.33
CA LYS A 14 22.15 -27.32 -6.39
C LYS A 14 22.54 -26.25 -5.37
N THR A 15 21.57 -25.37 -5.06
CA THR A 15 21.28 -24.61 -3.82
C THR A 15 20.98 -23.13 -4.13
N LYS A 16 20.08 -22.39 -3.46
CA LYS A 16 19.02 -22.62 -2.45
C LYS A 16 18.16 -21.34 -2.51
N PHE A 17 16.97 -21.41 -3.13
CA PHE A 17 15.93 -20.37 -2.96
C PHE A 17 14.63 -20.96 -2.42
N TYR A 18 14.42 -22.28 -2.60
CA TYR A 18 13.27 -22.99 -2.03
C TYR A 18 13.34 -23.20 -0.52
N GLU A 19 14.49 -23.02 0.11
CA GLU A 19 14.57 -22.87 1.59
C GLU A 19 14.14 -21.48 2.06
N GLY A 20 14.02 -20.52 1.13
CA GLY A 20 13.68 -19.13 1.42
C GLY A 20 12.18 -18.83 1.40
N LEU A 21 11.28 -19.83 1.36
CA LEU A 21 9.83 -19.62 1.26
C LEU A 21 8.99 -20.72 1.95
N GLN A 22 9.54 -21.43 2.94
CA GLN A 22 8.69 -22.04 3.98
C GLN A 22 8.16 -20.91 4.90
N ALA A 23 7.13 -21.18 5.71
CA ALA A 23 6.39 -20.19 6.51
C ALA A 23 7.26 -19.19 7.32
N SER A 24 8.53 -19.51 7.56
CA SER A 24 9.57 -18.63 8.10
C SER A 24 9.90 -17.39 7.27
N ASN A 25 9.76 -17.40 5.94
CA ASN A 25 10.22 -16.30 5.07
C ASN A 25 9.09 -15.36 4.62
N PHE A 26 7.86 -15.66 5.00
CA PHE A 26 6.82 -14.64 5.07
C PHE A 26 7.22 -13.55 6.07
N LYS A 27 7.95 -13.93 7.13
CA LYS A 27 8.57 -13.00 8.07
C LYS A 27 9.59 -12.08 7.40
N GLU A 28 10.30 -12.55 6.36
CA GLU A 28 11.32 -11.79 5.61
C GLU A 28 10.70 -10.80 4.61
N MET A 29 9.56 -11.13 3.97
CA MET A 29 8.77 -10.14 3.22
C MET A 29 8.10 -9.10 4.13
N VAL A 30 7.71 -9.50 5.35
CA VAL A 30 7.21 -8.59 6.40
C VAL A 30 8.35 -7.73 6.98
N GLU A 31 9.56 -8.27 7.12
CA GLU A 31 10.77 -7.53 7.48
C GLU A 31 11.19 -6.57 6.34
N MET A 32 11.00 -6.96 5.07
CA MET A 32 11.14 -6.07 3.91
C MET A 32 10.06 -4.99 3.82
N ALA A 33 8.88 -5.19 4.41
CA ALA A 33 7.89 -4.10 4.53
C ALA A 33 8.42 -2.99 5.46
N GLY A 34 9.30 -3.31 6.42
CA GLY A 34 10.09 -2.35 7.20
C GLY A 34 11.27 -1.73 6.42
N LEU A 35 11.65 -2.29 5.27
CA LEU A 35 12.67 -1.77 4.34
C LEU A 35 12.06 -1.06 3.13
N CYS A 36 10.73 -1.04 3.00
CA CYS A 36 10.08 -0.32 1.93
C CYS A 36 9.94 1.15 2.33
N ASN A 37 10.77 2.01 1.72
CA ASN A 37 10.74 3.45 1.97
C ASN A 37 9.33 4.03 1.84
N ILE A 38 8.50 3.53 0.92
CA ILE A 38 7.12 4.00 0.76
C ILE A 38 6.25 3.62 1.97
N CYS A 39 6.34 2.39 2.48
CA CYS A 39 5.59 1.99 3.68
C CYS A 39 6.05 2.74 4.92
N THR A 40 7.36 3.01 5.03
CA THR A 40 7.95 3.77 6.13
C THR A 40 7.57 5.24 6.06
N GLU A 41 7.97 5.95 5.00
CA GLU A 41 7.82 7.40 4.85
C GLU A 41 6.36 7.82 4.65
N ASN A 42 5.63 7.15 3.74
CA ASN A 42 4.28 7.53 3.35
C ASN A 42 3.18 6.81 4.16
N GLY A 43 3.53 5.71 4.84
CA GLY A 43 2.64 4.99 5.74
C GLY A 43 2.92 5.36 7.20
N ALA A 44 3.89 4.69 7.82
CA ALA A 44 4.12 4.77 9.27
C ALA A 44 4.48 6.18 9.76
N GLU A 45 5.49 6.82 9.17
CA GLU A 45 5.93 8.17 9.51
C GLU A 45 4.87 9.21 9.17
N ASN A 46 4.15 9.04 8.05
CA ASN A 46 3.08 9.95 7.66
C ASN A 46 1.92 9.94 8.68
N PHE A 47 1.54 8.77 9.19
CA PHE A 47 0.57 8.70 10.28
C PHE A 47 1.10 9.33 11.59
N ALA A 48 2.39 9.21 11.88
CA ALA A 48 2.98 9.91 13.03
C ALA A 48 2.98 11.45 12.85
N LYS A 49 3.19 11.94 11.63
CA LYS A 49 3.03 13.36 11.27
C LYS A 49 1.59 13.81 11.46
N LEU A 50 0.61 12.98 11.06
CA LEU A 50 -0.82 13.27 11.30
C LEU A 50 -1.15 13.33 12.79
N ASP A 51 -0.67 12.37 13.58
CA ASP A 51 -0.87 12.37 15.04
C ASP A 51 -0.28 13.65 15.68
N THR A 52 0.91 14.06 15.23
CA THR A 52 1.58 15.29 15.70
C THR A 52 0.79 16.55 15.29
N LEU A 53 0.29 16.59 14.05
CA LEU A 53 -0.51 17.70 13.55
C LEU A 53 -1.81 17.84 14.34
N LEU A 54 -2.51 16.73 14.60
CA LEU A 54 -3.73 16.73 15.39
C LEU A 54 -3.46 17.19 16.82
N ALA A 55 -2.41 16.70 17.48
CA ALA A 55 -2.03 17.16 18.82
C ALA A 55 -1.76 18.67 18.87
N ASN A 56 -1.07 19.22 17.86
CA ASN A 56 -0.84 20.66 17.75
C ASN A 56 -2.15 21.45 17.55
N ILE A 57 -3.05 20.97 16.68
CA ILE A 57 -4.36 21.59 16.49
C ILE A 57 -5.17 21.55 17.79
N GLU A 58 -5.14 20.45 18.54
CA GLU A 58 -5.84 20.30 19.82
C GLU A 58 -5.32 21.28 20.87
N GLU A 59 -4.00 21.42 21.00
CA GLU A 59 -3.38 22.40 21.91
C GLU A 59 -3.81 23.83 21.56
N LEU A 60 -3.73 24.20 20.28
CA LEU A 60 -4.18 25.49 19.79
C LEU A 60 -5.68 25.71 20.03
N TRP A 61 -6.49 24.67 19.85
CA TRP A 61 -7.92 24.74 20.09
C TRP A 61 -8.22 25.05 21.56
N HIS A 62 -7.63 24.30 22.50
CA HIS A 62 -7.84 24.54 23.92
C HIS A 62 -7.36 25.91 24.40
N LYS A 63 -6.34 26.46 23.75
CA LYS A 63 -5.79 27.78 24.09
C LYS A 63 -6.61 28.94 23.53
N HIS A 64 -7.22 28.77 22.35
CA HIS A 64 -7.77 29.89 21.58
C HIS A 64 -9.29 29.81 21.35
N ASN A 65 -9.91 28.65 21.53
CA ASN A 65 -11.33 28.41 21.35
C ASN A 65 -12.01 28.11 22.70
N THR A 66 -13.30 28.41 22.79
CA THR A 66 -14.13 28.14 23.99
C THR A 66 -15.15 27.01 23.77
N THR A 67 -15.26 26.52 22.54
CA THR A 67 -16.17 25.44 22.15
C THR A 67 -15.51 24.08 22.36
N ASP A 68 -16.34 23.03 22.40
CA ASP A 68 -15.87 21.64 22.44
C ASP A 68 -14.85 21.37 21.33
N CYS A 69 -13.78 20.67 21.69
CA CYS A 69 -12.68 20.34 20.78
C CYS A 69 -13.07 19.14 19.92
N PRO A 70 -13.06 19.25 18.57
CA PRO A 70 -13.39 18.13 17.69
C PRO A 70 -12.23 17.14 17.54
N ILE A 71 -11.02 17.50 17.95
CA ILE A 71 -9.79 16.77 17.65
C ILE A 71 -9.70 15.37 18.27
N PRO A 72 -10.24 15.10 19.48
CA PRO A 72 -10.29 13.74 20.02
C PRO A 72 -11.02 12.74 19.10
N ASP A 73 -12.15 13.15 18.51
CA ASP A 73 -12.89 12.29 17.55
C ASP A 73 -12.08 12.08 16.27
N LEU A 74 -11.51 13.15 15.72
CA LEU A 74 -10.67 13.06 14.51
C LEU A 74 -9.44 12.17 14.73
N THR A 75 -8.85 12.21 15.93
CA THR A 75 -7.73 11.34 16.32
C THR A 75 -8.16 9.88 16.39
N LEU A 76 -9.33 9.58 16.95
CA LEU A 76 -9.86 8.23 16.99
C LEU A 76 -10.13 7.71 15.57
N ARG A 77 -10.70 8.54 14.69
CA ARG A 77 -10.97 8.21 13.30
C ARG A 77 -9.67 7.98 12.51
N ALA A 78 -8.66 8.82 12.69
CA ALA A 78 -7.34 8.64 12.11
C ALA A 78 -6.71 7.29 12.51
N LYS A 79 -6.81 6.91 13.79
CA LYS A 79 -6.33 5.60 14.28
C LYS A 79 -7.09 4.43 13.66
N LYS A 80 -8.42 4.52 13.56
CA LYS A 80 -9.25 3.50 12.90
C LYS A 80 -8.90 3.37 11.42
N TYR A 81 -8.72 4.49 10.73
CA TYR A 81 -8.35 4.51 9.32
C TYR A 81 -6.95 3.91 9.08
N LYS A 82 -5.97 4.25 9.94
CA LYS A 82 -4.66 3.61 9.95
C LYS A 82 -4.76 2.10 10.12
N GLY A 83 -5.57 1.63 11.08
CA GLY A 83 -5.85 0.22 11.30
C GLY A 83 -6.40 -0.44 10.04
N TYR A 84 -7.44 0.15 9.46
CA TYR A 84 -8.05 -0.32 8.21
C TYR A 84 -7.02 -0.48 7.08
N LEU A 85 -6.16 0.51 6.84
CA LEU A 85 -5.15 0.43 5.78
C LEU A 85 -4.10 -0.66 6.04
N LEU A 86 -3.73 -0.90 7.30
CA LEU A 86 -2.71 -1.87 7.67
C LEU A 86 -3.21 -3.33 7.69
N SER A 87 -4.48 -3.55 8.05
CA SER A 87 -5.03 -4.90 8.20
C SER A 87 -5.99 -5.30 7.09
N ASP A 88 -6.99 -4.47 6.82
CA ASP A 88 -8.19 -4.91 6.11
C ASP A 88 -8.15 -4.54 4.63
N PHE A 89 -7.58 -3.37 4.31
CA PHE A 89 -7.55 -2.83 2.95
C PHE A 89 -6.95 -3.83 1.96
N ILE A 90 -5.76 -4.39 2.26
CA ILE A 90 -5.08 -5.35 1.38
C ILE A 90 -5.89 -6.65 1.18
N ASN A 91 -6.70 -7.02 2.17
CA ASN A 91 -7.55 -8.20 2.11
C ASN A 91 -8.83 -7.93 1.29
N HIS A 92 -9.34 -6.70 1.33
CA HIS A 92 -10.48 -6.26 0.52
C HIS A 92 -10.11 -5.90 -0.93
N LEU A 93 -8.82 -5.81 -1.25
CA LEU A 93 -8.37 -5.70 -2.63
C LEU A 93 -8.60 -7.04 -3.33
N GLU A 94 -9.63 -7.08 -4.17
CA GLU A 94 -9.96 -8.19 -5.06
C GLU A 94 -9.65 -7.80 -6.51
N VAL A 95 -9.39 -8.80 -7.37
CA VAL A 95 -9.16 -8.56 -8.79
C VAL A 95 -10.33 -7.81 -9.41
N HIS A 96 -11.55 -8.14 -8.96
CA HIS A 96 -12.82 -7.52 -9.32
C HIS A 96 -13.67 -7.29 -8.07
N SER A 97 -13.56 -6.12 -7.47
CA SER A 97 -14.42 -5.69 -6.36
C SER A 97 -15.53 -4.78 -6.89
N GLN A 98 -16.71 -4.76 -6.25
CA GLN A 98 -17.73 -3.77 -6.56
C GLN A 98 -17.24 -2.33 -6.33
N CYS A 99 -16.35 -2.09 -5.36
CA CYS A 99 -15.77 -0.76 -5.14
C CYS A 99 -14.58 -0.50 -6.09
N ALA A 100 -14.63 0.57 -6.88
CA ALA A 100 -13.57 0.90 -7.86
C ALA A 100 -12.21 1.13 -7.20
N THR A 101 -12.18 1.71 -6.00
CA THR A 101 -10.95 1.87 -5.20
C THR A 101 -10.34 0.51 -4.82
N HIS A 102 -11.15 -0.56 -4.75
CA HIS A 102 -10.68 -1.91 -4.44
C HIS A 102 -10.46 -2.79 -5.68
N CYS A 103 -11.10 -2.47 -6.80
CA CYS A 103 -10.97 -3.20 -8.05
C CYS A 103 -9.58 -2.94 -8.65
N MET A 104 -8.65 -3.87 -8.44
CA MET A 104 -7.26 -3.71 -8.88
C MET A 104 -7.14 -3.46 -10.40
N ARG A 105 -7.98 -4.14 -11.20
CA ARG A 105 -7.97 -3.97 -12.67
C ARG A 105 -8.45 -2.60 -13.10
N TRP A 106 -9.41 -2.02 -12.38
CA TRP A 106 -9.85 -0.65 -12.63
C TRP A 106 -8.76 0.36 -12.19
N TYR A 107 -8.33 0.26 -10.93
CA TYR A 107 -7.44 1.24 -10.29
C TYR A 107 -6.08 1.41 -10.98
N LEU A 108 -5.53 0.33 -11.55
CA LEU A 108 -4.21 0.35 -12.21
C LEU A 108 -4.29 0.62 -13.71
N SER A 109 -5.48 0.75 -14.28
CA SER A 109 -5.65 0.91 -15.72
C SER A 109 -5.85 2.39 -16.09
N PRO A 110 -5.20 2.90 -17.15
CA PRO A 110 -5.43 4.26 -17.63
C PRO A 110 -6.85 4.46 -18.17
N GLU A 111 -7.46 3.39 -18.69
CA GLU A 111 -8.87 3.31 -19.07
C GLU A 111 -9.50 2.09 -18.37
N PRO A 112 -10.74 2.17 -17.86
CA PRO A 112 -11.45 1.06 -17.24
C PRO A 112 -11.34 -0.30 -17.96
N ALA A 113 -10.44 -1.17 -17.52
CA ALA A 113 -10.33 -2.53 -18.06
C ALA A 113 -11.39 -3.48 -17.49
N CYS A 114 -12.16 -3.03 -16.49
CA CYS A 114 -13.27 -3.79 -15.96
C CYS A 114 -14.55 -3.48 -16.75
N PRO A 115 -15.24 -4.51 -17.29
CA PRO A 115 -16.45 -4.30 -18.09
C PRO A 115 -17.67 -3.85 -17.26
N SER A 116 -17.57 -3.82 -15.93
CA SER A 116 -18.66 -3.37 -15.08
C SER A 116 -18.63 -1.85 -14.94
N ASN A 117 -19.62 -1.18 -15.53
CA ASN A 117 -19.90 0.25 -15.30
C ASN A 117 -20.61 0.51 -13.96
N GLU A 118 -20.85 -0.53 -13.15
CA GLU A 118 -21.64 -0.46 -11.91
C GLU A 118 -20.78 -0.26 -10.67
N HIS A 119 -19.47 -0.04 -10.82
CA HIS A 119 -18.59 0.17 -9.68
C HIS A 119 -18.87 1.52 -9.00
N PRO A 120 -19.34 1.58 -7.74
CA PRO A 120 -19.18 2.79 -6.94
C PRO A 120 -17.70 3.17 -6.92
N HIS A 121 -17.39 4.45 -7.15
CA HIS A 121 -16.02 4.96 -7.14
C HIS A 121 -15.26 4.62 -5.85
N SER A 122 -15.97 4.61 -4.72
CA SER A 122 -15.44 4.33 -3.39
C SER A 122 -16.50 3.72 -2.47
N CYS A 123 -16.07 3.04 -1.39
CA CYS A 123 -16.92 2.56 -0.31
C CYS A 123 -16.75 3.43 0.94
N HIS A 124 -17.55 3.18 1.99
CA HIS A 124 -17.48 3.96 3.24
C HIS A 124 -16.07 3.98 3.87
N SER A 125 -15.41 2.82 4.00
CA SER A 125 -14.05 2.76 4.57
C SER A 125 -13.01 3.47 3.72
N CYS A 126 -13.14 3.42 2.39
CA CYS A 126 -12.30 4.25 1.52
C CYS A 126 -12.62 5.72 1.69
N ASN A 127 -13.91 6.06 1.83
CA ASN A 127 -14.41 7.43 1.96
C ASN A 127 -13.87 8.14 3.20
N GLU A 128 -13.55 7.39 4.25
CA GLU A 128 -13.02 7.92 5.51
C GLU A 128 -11.81 8.84 5.30
N ARG A 129 -10.95 8.55 4.31
CA ARG A 129 -9.81 9.42 3.99
C ARG A 129 -10.25 10.85 3.68
N TRP A 130 -11.17 11.02 2.73
CA TRP A 130 -11.59 12.34 2.27
C TRP A 130 -12.42 13.04 3.35
N SER A 131 -13.28 12.30 4.04
CA SER A 131 -14.05 12.83 5.16
C SER A 131 -13.14 13.32 6.28
N LEU A 132 -12.18 12.50 6.73
CA LEU A 132 -11.21 12.87 7.77
C LEU A 132 -10.42 14.11 7.38
N ILE A 133 -9.84 14.14 6.18
CA ILE A 133 -9.06 15.30 5.72
C ILE A 133 -9.93 16.56 5.64
N SER A 134 -11.17 16.45 5.14
CA SER A 134 -12.12 17.55 5.09
C SER A 134 -12.46 18.08 6.48
N ASP A 135 -12.68 17.20 7.44
CA ASP A 135 -13.05 17.58 8.80
C ASP A 135 -11.87 18.23 9.54
N ILE A 136 -10.63 17.77 9.30
CA ILE A 136 -9.42 18.43 9.83
C ILE A 136 -9.24 19.82 9.19
N LYS A 137 -9.47 19.96 7.87
CA LYS A 137 -9.46 21.26 7.19
C LYS A 137 -10.50 22.20 7.82
N HIS A 138 -11.71 21.70 8.07
CA HIS A 138 -12.76 22.47 8.71
C HIS A 138 -12.39 22.90 10.14
N ALA A 139 -11.89 21.97 10.96
CA ALA A 139 -11.40 22.29 12.30
C ALA A 139 -10.33 23.39 12.25
N THR A 140 -9.41 23.32 11.28
CA THR A 140 -8.38 24.35 11.10
C THR A 140 -8.96 25.73 10.78
N VAL A 141 -10.02 25.80 9.95
CA VAL A 141 -10.72 27.05 9.64
C VAL A 141 -11.36 27.65 10.90
N CYS A 142 -11.94 26.80 11.75
CA CYS A 142 -12.60 27.20 13.00
C CYS A 142 -11.64 27.59 14.13
N LEU A 143 -10.33 27.33 14.01
CA LEU A 143 -9.36 27.79 15.00
C LEU A 143 -9.34 29.32 15.11
N ASN A 144 -9.29 29.84 16.32
CA ASN A 144 -9.18 31.28 16.59
C ASN A 144 -7.71 31.72 16.68
N VAL A 145 -6.94 31.42 15.64
CA VAL A 145 -5.50 31.72 15.50
C VAL A 145 -5.23 32.57 14.26
N LYS A 146 -3.99 33.03 14.08
CA LYS A 146 -3.63 33.85 12.92
C LYS A 146 -3.74 33.06 11.62
N GLU A 147 -4.09 33.74 10.53
CA GLU A 147 -4.25 33.11 9.21
C GLU A 147 -2.96 32.43 8.71
N SER A 148 -1.79 32.96 9.08
CA SER A 148 -0.50 32.34 8.78
C SER A 148 -0.37 30.96 9.43
N GLU A 149 -0.86 30.79 10.66
CA GLU A 149 -0.80 29.50 11.37
C GLU A 149 -1.76 28.49 10.74
N LYS A 150 -2.98 28.93 10.37
CA LYS A 150 -3.93 28.10 9.62
C LYS A 150 -3.35 27.64 8.29
N THR A 151 -2.69 28.55 7.57
CA THR A 151 -2.03 28.25 6.30
C THR A 151 -0.94 27.19 6.48
N THR A 152 -0.10 27.30 7.51
CA THR A 152 0.93 26.28 7.80
C THR A 152 0.31 24.91 8.11
N ILE A 153 -0.74 24.86 8.93
CA ILE A 153 -1.46 23.61 9.26
C ILE A 153 -2.06 22.99 7.99
N GLN A 154 -2.70 23.79 7.14
CA GLN A 154 -3.29 23.33 5.89
C GLN A 154 -2.23 22.79 4.90
N GLN A 155 -1.05 23.42 4.84
CA GLN A 155 0.06 22.93 4.02
C GLN A 155 0.59 21.59 4.53
N GLN A 156 0.75 21.43 5.85
CA GLN A 156 1.16 20.16 6.45
C GLN A 156 0.13 19.06 6.18
N LEU A 157 -1.17 19.39 6.30
CA LEU A 157 -2.25 18.46 6.01
C LEU A 157 -2.28 18.03 4.53
N ALA A 158 -2.04 18.95 3.60
CA ALA A 158 -1.96 18.64 2.17
C ALA A 158 -0.80 17.67 1.87
N GLN A 159 0.37 17.86 2.49
CA GLN A 159 1.49 16.93 2.35
C GLN A 159 1.15 15.54 2.89
N ILE A 160 0.45 15.48 4.03
CA ILE A 160 -0.03 14.20 4.60
C ILE A 160 -1.01 13.51 3.65
N GLU A 161 -1.95 14.26 3.07
CA GLU A 161 -2.92 13.76 2.09
C GLU A 161 -2.22 13.17 0.85
N ASP A 162 -1.23 13.87 0.31
CA ASP A 162 -0.42 13.40 -0.83
C ASP A 162 0.35 12.11 -0.50
N SER A 163 1.01 12.07 0.66
CA SER A 163 1.68 10.86 1.12
C SER A 163 0.71 9.68 1.32
N LEU A 164 -0.51 9.92 1.84
CA LEU A 164 -1.54 8.88 1.93
C LEU A 164 -1.95 8.36 0.54
N ASN A 165 -2.07 9.23 -0.46
CA ASN A 165 -2.34 8.82 -1.84
C ASN A 165 -1.26 7.89 -2.40
N LEU A 166 0.01 8.23 -2.17
CA LEU A 166 1.15 7.42 -2.57
C LEU A 166 1.16 6.06 -1.86
N TYR A 167 0.89 6.06 -0.56
CA TYR A 167 0.84 4.84 0.23
C TYR A 167 -0.26 3.89 -0.24
N ILE A 168 -1.49 4.38 -0.43
CA ILE A 168 -2.61 3.56 -0.92
C ILE A 168 -2.31 3.01 -2.32
N SER A 169 -1.78 3.84 -3.22
CA SER A 169 -1.38 3.40 -4.56
C SER A 169 -0.35 2.28 -4.50
N HIS A 170 0.60 2.37 -3.57
CA HIS A 170 1.60 1.33 -3.32
C HIS A 170 0.96 0.03 -2.82
N LEU A 171 0.00 0.08 -1.90
CA LEU A 171 -0.74 -1.10 -1.43
C LEU A 171 -1.47 -1.81 -2.57
N VAL A 172 -2.19 -1.05 -3.41
CA VAL A 172 -2.91 -1.60 -4.57
C VAL A 172 -1.95 -2.27 -5.55
N ARG A 173 -0.88 -1.56 -5.92
CA ARG A 173 0.13 -2.07 -6.85
C ARG A 173 0.80 -3.34 -6.31
N GLY A 174 1.21 -3.34 -5.04
CA GLY A 174 1.89 -4.47 -4.42
C GLY A 174 1.02 -5.73 -4.41
N LYS A 175 -0.26 -5.60 -4.08
CA LYS A 175 -1.23 -6.70 -4.12
C LYS A 175 -1.42 -7.24 -5.54
N TYR A 176 -1.57 -6.35 -6.53
CA TYR A 176 -1.73 -6.75 -7.92
C TYR A 176 -0.50 -7.50 -8.45
N GLN A 177 0.70 -6.97 -8.24
CA GLN A 177 1.96 -7.61 -8.66
C GLN A 177 2.11 -8.99 -8.03
N ARG A 178 1.81 -9.12 -6.73
CA ARG A 178 1.79 -10.40 -6.04
C ARG A 178 0.81 -11.39 -6.66
N ASN A 179 -0.41 -10.94 -6.95
CA ASN A 179 -1.42 -11.80 -7.56
C ASN A 179 -1.03 -12.25 -8.97
N GLN A 180 -0.47 -11.36 -9.79
CA GLN A 180 0.02 -11.70 -11.13
C GLN A 180 1.14 -12.74 -11.07
N PHE A 181 2.09 -12.55 -10.16
CA PHE A 181 3.18 -13.51 -9.95
C PHE A 181 2.68 -14.89 -9.51
N LEU A 182 1.78 -14.94 -8.52
CA LEU A 182 1.18 -16.20 -8.07
C LEU A 182 0.38 -16.89 -9.18
N ASN A 183 -0.33 -16.11 -10.00
CA ASN A 183 -1.05 -16.63 -11.15
C ASN A 183 -0.10 -17.26 -12.18
N GLN A 184 1.04 -16.61 -12.46
CA GLN A 184 2.07 -17.17 -13.34
C GLN A 184 2.65 -18.47 -12.78
N ILE A 185 2.99 -18.51 -11.48
CA ILE A 185 3.49 -19.73 -10.81
C ILE A 185 2.49 -20.87 -10.92
N ASN A 186 1.23 -20.61 -10.57
CA ASN A 186 0.20 -21.64 -10.49
C ASN A 186 -0.18 -22.22 -11.87
N ASN A 187 0.16 -21.52 -12.96
CA ASN A 187 -0.13 -21.93 -14.32
C ASN A 187 1.12 -22.31 -15.12
N LEU A 188 2.26 -22.56 -14.45
CA LEU A 188 3.44 -23.10 -15.11
C LEU A 188 3.13 -24.46 -15.72
N ARG A 189 3.37 -24.59 -17.03
CA ARG A 189 3.30 -25.87 -17.73
C ARG A 189 4.59 -26.64 -17.52
N LYS A 190 4.51 -27.96 -17.70
CA LYS A 190 5.69 -28.83 -17.66
C LYS A 190 6.75 -28.36 -18.67
N GLY A 191 7.97 -28.13 -18.20
CA GLY A 191 9.08 -27.60 -19.00
C GLY A 191 9.18 -26.06 -19.05
N GLU A 192 8.18 -25.33 -18.52
CA GLU A 192 8.27 -23.88 -18.37
C GLU A 192 9.08 -23.52 -17.12
N THR A 193 9.62 -22.29 -17.13
CA THR A 193 10.52 -21.80 -16.10
C THR A 193 10.28 -20.33 -15.85
N ILE A 194 10.26 -19.93 -14.57
CA ILE A 194 10.34 -18.52 -14.20
C ILE A 194 11.81 -18.12 -14.08
N ILE A 195 12.16 -17.04 -14.78
CA ILE A 195 13.46 -16.41 -14.69
C ILE A 195 13.34 -15.11 -13.90
N SER A 196 13.97 -15.03 -12.73
CA SER A 196 14.00 -13.80 -11.92
C SER A 196 15.39 -13.20 -11.91
N ARG A 197 15.47 -11.87 -12.12
CA ARG A 197 16.71 -11.10 -12.03
C ARG A 197 16.69 -10.23 -10.79
N LEU A 198 17.67 -10.42 -9.92
CA LEU A 198 17.95 -9.53 -8.79
C LEU A 198 19.43 -9.17 -8.89
N HIS A 199 19.73 -7.87 -8.97
CA HIS A 199 21.10 -7.33 -8.94
C HIS A 199 22.03 -8.03 -9.94
N ASP A 200 21.69 -7.95 -11.24
CA ASP A 200 22.45 -8.48 -12.37
C ASP A 200 22.59 -10.01 -12.48
N GLU A 201 22.06 -10.79 -11.55
CA GLU A 201 22.07 -12.26 -11.62
C GLU A 201 20.73 -12.83 -12.13
N VAL A 202 20.82 -13.72 -13.13
CA VAL A 202 19.67 -14.40 -13.77
C VAL A 202 19.45 -15.76 -13.11
N THR A 203 18.31 -15.95 -12.44
CA THR A 203 17.92 -17.24 -11.85
C THR A 203 16.89 -17.93 -12.73
N ILE A 204 16.96 -19.25 -12.92
CA ILE A 204 16.09 -20.05 -13.81
C ILE A 204 15.48 -21.21 -12.99
N SER A 205 14.16 -21.20 -12.72
CA SER A 205 13.45 -22.27 -11.98
C SER A 205 12.50 -23.10 -12.85
N THR A 206 12.84 -24.37 -13.12
CA THR A 206 12.09 -25.28 -14.02
C THR A 206 10.99 -26.06 -13.31
N PHE A 207 9.81 -26.19 -13.93
CA PHE A 207 8.75 -27.09 -13.49
C PHE A 207 8.90 -28.47 -14.16
N THR A 208 9.33 -29.49 -13.41
CA THR A 208 9.55 -30.87 -13.88
C THR A 208 8.29 -31.73 -13.81
#